data_AF-A0A497I7K2-F1
#
_entry.id   AF-A0A497I7K2-F1
#
_cell.length_a   1.000
_cell.length_b   1.000
_cell.length_c   1.000
_cell.angle_alpha   90.00
_cell.angle_beta   90.00
_cell.angle_gamma   90.00
#
_symmetry.space_group_name_H-M   'P 1'
#
loop_
_entity.id
_entity.type
_entity.pdbx_description
1 polymer ?
#
loop_
_entity_poly.entity_id
_entity_poly.type
_entity_poly.pdbx_seq_one_letter_code
_entity_poly.pdbx_strand_id
1 'polypeptide(L)'
;MAKRTTPLGTEIDDKEYSKKIKEQRLWVFLKIDVEGYREKFNKGIFSIDDLVYLMFPLSEKKRKIAKDMILYIKKYKSDINKRYLKVMMKELGYPTSTAWQVYLCLKRAGVLVRKNKTEPIALSEQFARFTQEVADWWRAWVKYG
;
A
#
# COMPACT_ATOMS: atom_id res chain seq x y z
N MET A 1 12.88 14.42 -24.23
CA MET A 1 12.00 14.29 -23.04
C MET A 1 12.80 13.54 -21.99
N ALA A 2 12.78 13.98 -20.72
CA ALA A 2 13.51 13.27 -19.67
C ALA A 2 12.86 11.91 -19.45
N LYS A 3 13.64 10.86 -19.71
CA LYS A 3 13.26 9.48 -19.43
C LYS A 3 14.06 9.04 -18.22
N ARG A 4 13.40 8.33 -17.30
CA ARG A 4 14.09 7.68 -16.19
C ARG A 4 13.93 6.18 -16.29
N THR A 5 15.04 5.47 -16.09
CA THR A 5 15.03 4.02 -15.97
C THR A 5 14.79 3.68 -14.51
N THR A 6 13.72 2.94 -14.25
CA THR A 6 13.42 2.46 -12.89
C THR A 6 14.47 1.43 -12.45
N PRO A 7 14.59 1.13 -11.14
CA PRO A 7 15.43 0.02 -10.66
C PRO A 7 15.10 -1.35 -11.25
N LEU A 8 13.96 -1.47 -11.96
CA LEU A 8 13.52 -2.67 -12.67
C LEU A 8 13.77 -2.59 -14.19
N GLY A 9 14.62 -1.69 -14.67
CA GLY A 9 14.99 -1.57 -16.08
C GLY A 9 13.90 -1.00 -17.01
N THR A 10 12.74 -0.62 -16.48
CA THR A 10 11.67 -0.02 -17.29
C THR A 10 11.94 1.46 -17.52
N GLU A 11 11.98 1.91 -18.77
CA GLU A 11 12.01 3.32 -19.15
C GLU A 11 10.62 3.95 -18.95
N ILE A 12 10.58 5.08 -18.25
CA ILE A 12 9.37 5.86 -18.04
C ILE A 12 9.60 7.27 -18.59
N ASP A 13 8.66 7.75 -19.43
CA ASP A 13 8.58 9.15 -19.82
C ASP A 13 7.97 9.97 -18.67
N ASP A 14 8.74 10.92 -18.12
CA ASP A 14 8.33 11.67 -16.94
C ASP A 14 7.10 12.56 -17.16
N LYS A 15 6.87 13.02 -18.40
CA LYS A 15 5.74 13.88 -18.76
C LYS A 15 4.46 13.06 -18.86
N GLU A 16 4.52 11.89 -19.50
CA GLU A 16 3.40 10.95 -19.59
C GLU A 16 3.06 10.38 -18.20
N TYR A 17 4.09 10.07 -17.41
CA TYR A 17 3.97 9.62 -16.03
C TYR A 17 3.27 10.65 -15.13
N SER A 18 3.69 11.92 -15.20
CA SER A 18 3.09 13.01 -14.44
C SER A 18 1.64 13.30 -14.88
N LYS A 19 1.37 13.15 -16.17
CA LYS A 19 0.02 13.27 -16.75
C LYS A 19 -0.89 12.16 -16.26
N LYS A 20 -0.47 10.90 -16.33
CA LYS A 20 -1.22 9.74 -15.80
C LYS A 20 -1.50 9.86 -14.31
N ILE A 21 -0.54 10.34 -13.50
CA ILE A 21 -0.76 10.59 -12.06
C ILE A 21 -1.85 11.65 -11.83
N LYS A 22 -1.84 12.75 -12.60
CA LYS A 22 -2.81 13.84 -12.47
C LYS A 22 -4.20 13.42 -12.95
N GLU A 23 -4.29 12.76 -14.09
CA GLU A 23 -5.55 12.39 -14.74
C GLU A 23 -6.26 11.25 -14.03
N GLN A 24 -5.53 10.25 -13.55
CA GLN A 24 -6.15 9.03 -13.06
C GLN A 24 -6.57 9.11 -11.59
N ARG A 25 -6.07 10.07 -10.78
CA ARG A 25 -6.27 10.11 -9.32
C ARG A 25 -6.08 8.74 -8.63
N LEU A 26 -5.36 7.81 -9.27
CA LEU A 26 -5.27 6.40 -8.90
C LEU A 26 -4.04 6.23 -8.02
N TRP A 27 -4.31 6.02 -6.73
CA TRP A 27 -3.29 5.95 -5.70
C TRP A 27 -2.61 4.58 -5.55
N VAL A 28 -2.92 3.62 -6.43
CA VAL A 28 -2.33 2.28 -6.43
C VAL A 28 -2.18 1.80 -7.87
N PHE A 29 -0.94 1.50 -8.27
CA PHE A 29 -0.65 0.78 -9.52
C PHE A 29 -0.23 -0.64 -9.12
N LEU A 30 -1.13 -1.61 -9.21
CA LEU A 30 -0.76 -3.01 -9.02
C LEU A 30 -0.05 -3.50 -10.29
N LYS A 31 1.28 -3.37 -10.35
CA LYS A 31 2.06 -4.12 -11.34
C LYS A 31 2.32 -5.50 -10.74
N ILE A 32 1.56 -6.49 -11.19
CA ILE A 32 1.75 -7.87 -10.76
C ILE A 32 2.87 -8.47 -11.62
N ASP A 33 4.09 -8.47 -11.09
CA ASP A 33 5.14 -9.37 -11.56
C ASP A 33 4.80 -10.79 -11.09
N VAL A 34 4.00 -11.49 -11.89
CA VAL A 34 3.41 -12.78 -11.50
C VAL A 34 4.49 -13.78 -11.12
N GLU A 35 5.59 -13.85 -11.87
CA GLU A 35 6.66 -14.82 -11.62
C GLU A 35 7.49 -14.44 -10.40
N GLY A 36 7.94 -13.17 -10.30
CA GLY A 36 8.73 -12.70 -9.16
C GLY A 36 7.95 -12.76 -7.84
N TYR A 37 6.67 -12.38 -7.83
CA TYR A 37 5.85 -12.50 -6.63
C TYR A 37 5.48 -13.95 -6.31
N ARG A 38 5.19 -14.79 -7.32
CA ARG A 38 4.91 -16.22 -7.10
C ARG A 38 6.10 -16.92 -6.47
N GLU A 39 7.31 -16.68 -6.95
CA GLU A 39 8.52 -17.25 -6.35
C GLU A 39 8.67 -16.81 -4.88
N LYS A 40 8.46 -15.52 -4.59
CA LYS A 40 8.50 -14.99 -3.22
C LYS A 40 7.43 -15.60 -2.31
N PHE A 41 6.20 -15.78 -2.80
CA PHE A 41 5.13 -16.44 -2.07
C PHE A 41 5.45 -17.91 -1.80
N ASN A 42 5.89 -18.65 -2.82
CA ASN A 42 6.22 -20.08 -2.70
C ASN A 42 7.37 -20.33 -1.72
N LYS A 43 8.37 -19.44 -1.70
CA LYS A 43 9.50 -19.51 -0.75
C LYS A 43 9.17 -18.94 0.64
N GLY A 44 7.97 -18.38 0.84
CA GLY A 44 7.59 -17.75 2.11
C GLY A 44 8.36 -16.47 2.45
N ILE A 45 9.00 -15.84 1.46
CA ILE A 45 9.85 -14.64 1.64
C ILE A 45 9.13 -13.33 1.29
N PHE A 46 7.83 -13.39 0.92
CA PHE A 46 7.03 -12.21 0.67
C PHE A 46 6.92 -11.35 1.94
N SER A 47 7.39 -10.10 1.85
CA SER A 47 7.60 -9.23 3.00
C SER A 47 6.69 -7.99 2.98
N ILE A 48 6.77 -7.19 4.05
CA ILE A 48 6.08 -5.90 4.09
C ILE A 48 6.63 -4.93 3.03
N ASP A 49 7.91 -5.05 2.68
CA ASP A 49 8.54 -4.25 1.63
C ASP A 49 7.92 -4.55 0.26
N ASP A 50 7.63 -5.81 -0.01
CA ASP A 50 6.95 -6.25 -1.22
C ASP A 50 5.51 -5.71 -1.29
N LEU A 51 4.78 -5.77 -0.16
CA LEU A 51 3.42 -5.23 -0.08
C LEU A 51 3.39 -3.72 -0.34
N VAL A 52 4.24 -2.93 0.32
CA VAL A 52 4.24 -1.48 0.10
C VAL A 52 4.75 -1.12 -1.28
N TYR A 53 5.61 -1.94 -1.88
CA TYR A 53 6.01 -1.80 -3.27
C TYR A 53 4.84 -2.01 -4.23
N LEU A 54 4.03 -3.06 -4.03
CA LEU A 54 2.79 -3.28 -4.79
C LEU A 54 1.82 -2.09 -4.69
N MET A 55 1.73 -1.48 -3.51
CA MET A 55 0.82 -0.35 -3.29
C MET A 55 1.35 0.98 -3.85
N PHE A 56 2.66 1.23 -3.74
CA PHE A 56 3.30 2.48 -4.13
C PHE A 56 4.56 2.23 -5.00
N PRO A 57 4.41 1.63 -6.19
CA PRO A 57 5.56 1.17 -6.99
C PRO A 57 6.50 2.31 -7.40
N LEU A 58 5.94 3.52 -7.53
CA LEU A 58 6.64 4.64 -8.17
C LEU A 58 7.07 5.73 -7.16
N SER A 59 6.80 5.54 -5.87
CA SER A 59 7.11 6.52 -4.83
C SER A 59 7.76 5.87 -3.62
N GLU A 60 9.09 5.90 -3.57
CA GLU A 60 9.87 5.40 -2.44
C GLU A 60 9.50 6.08 -1.12
N LYS A 61 9.30 7.40 -1.16
CA LYS A 61 8.82 8.17 0.00
C LYS A 61 7.50 7.60 0.55
N LYS A 62 6.52 7.32 -0.32
CA LYS A 62 5.23 6.76 0.11
C LYS A 62 5.38 5.31 0.59
N ARG A 63 6.25 4.50 -0.03
CA ARG A 63 6.58 3.14 0.45
C ARG A 63 7.11 3.17 1.87
N LYS A 64 8.10 4.02 2.14
CA LYS A 64 8.72 4.17 3.46
C LYS A 64 7.67 4.58 4.50
N ILE A 65 6.89 5.62 4.22
CA ILE A 65 5.81 6.09 5.12
C ILE A 65 4.80 4.95 5.38
N ALA A 66 4.37 4.24 4.34
CA ALA A 66 3.41 3.16 4.47
C ALA A 66 3.93 2.01 5.34
N LYS A 67 5.19 1.59 5.09
CA LYS A 67 5.88 0.56 5.87
C LYS A 67 5.94 0.96 7.33
N ASP A 68 6.42 2.16 7.61
CA ASP A 68 6.60 2.67 8.98
C ASP A 68 5.26 2.77 9.71
N MET A 69 4.20 3.22 9.05
CA MET A 69 2.85 3.26 9.64
C MET A 69 2.35 1.85 10.00
N ILE A 70 2.51 0.87 9.11
CA ILE A 70 2.07 -0.51 9.35
C ILE A 70 2.87 -1.13 10.51
N LEU A 71 4.19 -0.97 10.50
CA LEU A 71 5.06 -1.48 11.56
C LEU A 71 4.81 -0.77 12.89
N TYR A 72 4.54 0.53 12.88
CA TYR A 72 4.19 1.30 14.08
C TYR A 72 2.91 0.77 14.71
N ILE A 73 1.84 0.58 13.92
CA ILE A 73 0.57 0.06 14.43
C ILE A 73 0.73 -1.38 14.93
N LYS A 74 1.53 -2.21 14.25
CA LYS A 74 1.87 -3.57 14.70
C LYS A 74 2.60 -3.55 16.04
N LYS A 75 3.60 -2.68 16.19
CA LYS A 75 4.40 -2.51 17.42
C LYS A 75 3.54 -2.07 18.60
N TYR A 76 2.65 -1.11 18.38
CA TYR A 76 1.79 -0.52 19.42
C TYR A 76 0.36 -1.07 19.40
N LYS A 77 0.18 -2.35 19.05
CA LYS A 77 -1.15 -2.99 18.98
C LYS A 77 -1.95 -2.84 20.28
N SER A 78 -1.30 -2.99 21.44
CA SER A 78 -1.91 -2.88 22.77
C SER A 78 -2.04 -1.44 23.28
N ASP A 79 -1.24 -0.49 22.77
CA ASP A 79 -1.28 0.90 23.21
C ASP A 79 -2.21 1.73 22.30
N ILE A 80 -3.42 1.97 22.81
CA ILE A 80 -4.46 2.74 22.10
C ILE A 80 -4.02 4.18 21.84
N ASN A 81 -3.30 4.81 22.78
CA ASN A 81 -2.93 6.22 22.71
C ASN A 81 -1.91 6.48 21.59
N LYS A 82 -1.04 5.51 21.31
CA LYS A 82 -0.09 5.56 20.20
C LYS A 82 -0.75 5.43 18.84
N ARG A 83 -1.86 4.69 18.74
CA ARG A 83 -2.52 4.36 17.46
C ARG A 83 -3.42 5.47 16.89
N TYR A 84 -3.46 6.64 17.52
CA TYR A 84 -4.09 7.82 16.92
C TYR A 84 -3.23 8.40 15.82
N LEU A 85 -3.86 8.72 14.68
CA LEU A 85 -3.14 9.18 13.50
C LEU A 85 -2.24 10.38 13.75
N LYS A 86 -2.72 11.39 14.51
CA LYS A 86 -1.93 12.58 14.84
C LYS A 86 -0.69 12.23 15.67
N VAL A 87 -0.84 11.32 16.63
CA VAL A 87 0.25 10.85 17.50
C VAL A 87 1.28 10.09 16.67
N MET A 88 0.83 9.09 15.91
CA MET A 88 1.68 8.32 15.00
C MET A 88 2.44 9.21 14.02
N MET A 89 1.77 10.17 13.36
CA MET A 89 2.42 11.09 12.42
C MET A 89 3.51 11.94 13.08
N LYS A 90 3.24 12.43 14.30
CA LYS A 90 4.20 13.23 15.08
C LYS A 90 5.44 12.41 15.44
N GLU A 91 5.25 11.18 15.92
CA GLU A 91 6.36 10.32 16.32
C GLU A 91 7.18 9.79 15.15
N LEU A 92 6.54 9.53 14.00
CA LEU A 92 7.25 9.15 12.77
C LEU A 92 7.94 10.34 12.07
N GLY A 93 7.67 11.57 12.47
CA GLY A 93 8.32 12.77 11.93
C GLY A 93 7.98 13.09 10.47
N TYR A 94 6.87 12.56 9.94
CA TYR A 94 6.49 12.75 8.55
C TYR A 94 5.61 13.99 8.33
N PRO A 95 5.73 14.68 7.16
CA PRO A 95 4.84 15.79 6.82
C PRO A 95 3.36 15.37 6.82
N THR A 96 2.53 16.10 7.56
CA THR A 96 1.11 15.78 7.80
C THR A 96 0.33 15.52 6.52
N SER A 97 0.53 16.35 5.47
CA SER A 97 -0.18 16.22 4.19
C SER A 97 0.14 14.91 3.46
N THR A 98 1.44 14.56 3.39
CA THR A 98 1.89 13.34 2.72
C THR A 98 1.50 12.10 3.51
N ALA A 99 1.68 12.12 4.83
CA ALA A 99 1.31 11.03 5.72
C ALA A 99 -0.21 10.79 5.68
N TRP A 100 -1.02 11.84 5.63
CA TRP A 100 -2.47 11.74 5.54
C TRP A 100 -2.90 11.06 4.24
N GLN A 101 -2.28 11.44 3.13
CA GLN A 101 -2.53 10.81 1.84
C GLN A 101 -2.18 9.31 1.85
N VAL A 102 -1.02 8.94 2.39
CA VAL A 102 -0.61 7.52 2.51
C VAL A 102 -1.58 6.75 3.40
N TYR A 103 -1.95 7.31 4.56
CA TYR A 103 -2.97 6.73 5.44
C TYR A 103 -4.30 6.51 4.72
N LEU A 104 -4.78 7.47 3.95
CA LEU A 104 -6.03 7.32 3.19
C LEU A 104 -5.94 6.18 2.18
N CYS A 105 -4.79 5.98 1.55
CA CYS A 105 -4.59 4.88 0.61
C CYS A 105 -4.59 3.53 1.32
N LEU A 106 -3.86 3.42 2.44
CA LEU A 106 -3.86 2.22 3.26
C LEU A 106 -5.26 1.90 3.82
N LYS A 107 -6.02 2.92 4.23
CA LYS A 107 -7.41 2.75 4.68
C LYS A 107 -8.33 2.30 3.55
N ARG A 108 -8.25 2.93 2.37
CA ARG A 108 -9.07 2.57 1.20
C ARG A 108 -8.75 1.20 0.64
N ALA A 109 -7.47 0.82 0.68
CA ALA A 109 -7.05 -0.54 0.36
C ALA A 109 -7.49 -1.56 1.41
N GLY A 110 -8.11 -1.13 2.53
CA GLY A 110 -8.56 -2.02 3.58
C GLY A 110 -7.44 -2.56 4.46
N VAL A 111 -6.19 -2.13 4.30
CA VAL A 111 -5.03 -2.54 5.13
C VAL A 111 -5.16 -1.97 6.55
N LEU A 112 -5.65 -0.73 6.65
CA LEU A 112 -5.92 -0.05 7.91
C LEU A 112 -7.42 0.16 8.09
N VAL A 113 -7.90 -0.01 9.31
CA VAL A 113 -9.28 0.29 9.69
C VAL A 113 -9.34 1.31 10.82
N ARG A 114 -10.39 2.13 10.76
CA ARG A 114 -10.73 3.13 11.77
C ARG A 114 -12.20 3.46 11.62
N LYS A 115 -13.03 3.14 12.63
CA LYS A 115 -14.49 3.32 12.56
C LYS A 115 -14.87 4.80 12.52
N ASN A 116 -14.30 5.62 13.39
CA ASN A 116 -14.61 7.05 13.51
C ASN A 116 -13.36 7.89 13.86
N LYS A 117 -13.51 9.22 13.98
CA LYS A 117 -12.39 10.12 14.32
C LYS A 117 -11.90 9.98 15.77
N THR A 118 -12.67 9.36 16.65
CA THR A 118 -12.31 9.19 18.06
C THR A 118 -11.70 7.83 18.36
N GLU A 119 -11.65 6.92 17.39
CA GLU A 119 -11.06 5.60 17.55
C GLU A 119 -9.63 5.51 17.04
N PRO A 120 -8.81 4.62 17.66
CA PRO A 120 -7.47 4.31 17.20
C PRO A 120 -7.51 3.57 15.86
N ILE A 121 -6.42 3.68 15.10
CA ILE A 121 -6.23 2.91 13.89
C ILE A 121 -5.84 1.47 14.27
N ALA A 122 -6.33 0.49 13.52
CA ALA A 122 -5.88 -0.90 13.62
C ALA A 122 -5.50 -1.46 12.25
N LEU A 123 -4.67 -2.50 12.25
CA LEU A 123 -4.48 -3.35 11.09
C LEU A 123 -5.74 -4.17 10.87
N SER A 124 -6.13 -4.31 9.63
CA SER A 124 -7.37 -4.96 9.25
C SER A 124 -7.11 -6.36 8.72
N GLU A 125 -7.97 -7.30 9.12
CA GLU A 125 -8.07 -8.60 8.46
C GLU A 125 -8.97 -8.56 7.22
N GLN A 126 -9.77 -7.50 7.05
CA GLN A 126 -10.71 -7.39 5.92
C GLN A 126 -9.97 -7.37 4.58
N PHE A 127 -8.76 -6.81 4.54
CA PHE A 127 -7.93 -6.86 3.34
C PHE A 127 -7.70 -8.30 2.89
N ALA A 128 -7.24 -9.17 3.79
CA ALA A 128 -6.97 -10.57 3.48
C ALA A 128 -8.24 -11.31 3.03
N ARG A 129 -9.36 -11.11 3.74
CA ARG A 129 -10.65 -11.75 3.41
C ARG A 129 -11.15 -11.32 2.04
N PHE A 130 -11.18 -10.01 1.78
CA PHE A 130 -11.66 -9.49 0.51
C PHE A 130 -10.77 -9.90 -0.67
N THR A 131 -9.44 -9.93 -0.50
CA THR A 131 -8.55 -10.43 -1.55
C THR A 131 -8.80 -11.91 -1.88
N GLN A 132 -9.13 -12.71 -0.86
CA GLN A 132 -9.49 -14.11 -1.05
C GLN A 132 -10.82 -14.26 -1.82
N GLU A 133 -11.85 -13.51 -1.42
CA GLU A 133 -13.15 -13.49 -2.10
C GLU A 133 -13.04 -13.07 -3.57
N VAL A 134 -12.26 -12.03 -3.87
CA VAL A 134 -11.98 -11.59 -5.25
C VAL A 134 -11.25 -12.67 -6.04
N ALA A 135 -10.27 -13.33 -5.43
CA ALA A 135 -9.55 -14.42 -6.07
C ALA A 135 -10.47 -15.60 -6.39
N ASP A 136 -11.34 -15.98 -5.46
CA ASP A 136 -12.29 -17.08 -5.64
C ASP A 136 -13.34 -16.74 -6.72
N TRP A 137 -13.87 -15.52 -6.72
CA TRP A 137 -14.75 -15.03 -7.79
C TRP A 137 -14.06 -15.06 -9.16
N TRP A 138 -12.83 -14.56 -9.27
CA TRP A 138 -12.10 -14.56 -10.54
C TRP A 138 -11.82 -15.97 -11.06
N ARG A 139 -11.43 -16.91 -10.17
CA ARG A 139 -11.25 -18.32 -10.55
C ARG A 139 -12.55 -18.93 -11.08
N ALA A 140 -13.68 -18.65 -10.44
CA ALA A 140 -14.98 -19.12 -10.89
C ALA A 140 -15.34 -18.52 -12.26
N TRP A 141 -15.12 -17.20 -12.43
CA TRP A 141 -15.35 -16.50 -13.69
C TRP A 141 -14.54 -17.09 -14.85
N VAL A 142 -13.26 -17.40 -14.66
CA VAL A 142 -12.41 -18.00 -15.71
C VAL A 142 -12.80 -19.46 -16.00
N LYS A 143 -13.26 -20.22 -15.00
CA LYS A 143 -13.58 -21.64 -15.17
C LYS A 143 -14.94 -21.86 -15.85
N TYR A 144 -15.89 -20.96 -15.63
CA TYR A 144 -17.29 -21.13 -16.05
C TYR A 144 -17.81 -20.02 -16.97
N GLY A 145 -16.98 -19.02 -17.30
CA GLY A 145 -17.29 -17.94 -18.22
C GLY A 145 -16.69 -18.14 -19.62
#